data_AF-A0A379ZVP3-F1
#
_entry.id   AF-A0A379ZVP3-F1
#
_cell.length_a   1.000
_cell.length_b   1.000
_cell.length_c   1.000
_cell.angle_alpha   90.00
_cell.angle_beta   90.00
_cell.angle_gamma   90.00
#
_symmetry.space_group_name_H-M   'P 1'
#
loop_
_entity.id
_entity.type
_entity.pdbx_description
1 polymer ?
#
loop_
_entity_poly.entity_id
_entity_poly.type
_entity_poly.pdbx_seq_one_letter_code
_entity_poly.pdbx_strand_id
1 'polypeptide(L)' 'MIQARIGHGPYRDKMFKRWGNRCAVTGIAEPSILIASHIVAWSIATPEEKVDPHNGLPLIPNLDKLFDRGMISFCR' A
#
# COMPACT_ATOMS: atom_id res chain seq x y z
N MET A 1 -1.34 15.69 14.26
CA MET A 1 -0.92 16.16 12.92
C MET A 1 -1.15 15.00 11.96
N ILE A 2 -2.28 15.01 11.26
CA ILE A 2 -2.74 13.89 10.42
C ILE A 2 -1.84 13.86 9.19
N GLN A 3 -1.03 12.81 9.04
CA GLN A 3 -0.17 12.57 7.87
C GLN A 3 -1.04 12.26 6.64
N ALA A 4 -1.77 13.25 6.14
CA ALA A 4 -2.24 13.25 4.77
C ALA A 4 -1.02 13.46 3.88
N ARG A 5 -0.28 12.37 3.61
CA ARG A 5 0.73 12.32 2.56
C ARG A 5 0.05 12.68 1.24
N ILE A 6 0.31 13.90 0.81
CA ILE A 6 0.01 14.45 -0.51
C ILE A 6 0.54 13.44 -1.54
N GLY A 7 -0.37 12.69 -2.18
CA GLY A 7 -0.03 11.60 -3.11
C GLY A 7 -1.03 10.44 -3.11
N HIS A 8 -1.78 10.22 -2.04
CA HIS A 8 -2.71 9.09 -1.89
C HIS A 8 -4.02 9.16 -2.71
N GLY A 9 -4.22 10.16 -3.57
CA GLY A 9 -5.37 10.15 -4.49
C GLY A 9 -5.10 9.24 -5.69
N PRO A 10 -4.36 9.74 -6.70
CA PRO A 10 -4.16 9.03 -7.95
C PRO A 10 -3.30 7.76 -7.82
N TYR A 11 -2.32 7.73 -6.92
CA TYR A 11 -1.52 6.52 -6.66
C TYR A 11 -2.38 5.42 -6.03
N ARG A 12 -3.17 5.76 -5.00
CA ARG A 12 -4.05 4.80 -4.33
C ARG A 12 -5.08 4.24 -5.31
N ASP A 13 -5.73 5.10 -6.09
CA ASP A 13 -6.76 4.65 -7.04
C ASP A 13 -6.18 3.74 -8.13
N LYS A 14 -5.01 4.06 -8.67
CA LYS A 14 -4.32 3.19 -9.65
C LYS A 14 -3.93 1.84 -9.04
N MET A 15 -3.38 1.85 -7.82
CA MET A 15 -3.01 0.64 -7.10
C MET A 15 -4.25 -0.21 -6.80
N PHE A 16 -5.28 0.37 -6.21
CA PHE A 16 -6.53 -0.32 -5.88
C PHE A 16 -7.20 -0.90 -7.13
N LYS A 17 -7.27 -0.14 -8.23
CA LYS A 17 -7.82 -0.63 -9.51
C LYS A 17 -7.05 -1.83 -10.05
N ARG A 18 -5.72 -1.85 -9.91
CA ARG A 18 -4.89 -2.98 -10.33
C ARG A 18 -5.16 -4.25 -9.51
N TRP A 19 -5.32 -4.08 -8.19
CA TRP A 19 -5.56 -5.18 -7.26
C TRP A 19 -7.06 -5.53 -7.13
N GLY A 20 -7.93 -4.95 -7.97
CA GLY A 20 -9.37 -5.23 -7.96
C GLY A 20 -10.09 -4.77 -6.69
N ASN A 21 -9.60 -3.69 -6.05
CA ASN A 21 -10.10 -3.15 -4.78
C ASN A 21 -10.08 -4.19 -3.64
N ARG A 22 -9.12 -5.12 -3.67
CA ARG A 22 -9.01 -6.22 -2.72
C ARG A 22 -7.66 -6.20 -2.02
N CYS A 23 -7.63 -6.72 -0.80
CA CYS A 23 -6.38 -6.99 -0.13
C CYS A 23 -5.58 -8.05 -0.90
N ALA A 24 -4.29 -7.78 -1.10
CA ALA A 24 -3.37 -8.69 -1.78
C ALA A 24 -3.24 -10.07 -1.09
N VAL A 25 -3.47 -10.12 0.22
CA VAL A 25 -3.25 -11.33 1.04
C VAL A 25 -4.56 -12.00 1.40
N THR A 26 -5.52 -11.24 1.96
CA THR A 26 -6.77 -11.81 2.48
C THR A 26 -7.91 -11.82 1.47
N GLY A 27 -7.76 -11.13 0.32
CA GLY A 27 -8.80 -11.01 -0.69
C GLY A 27 -10.00 -10.13 -0.27
N ILE A 28 -9.96 -9.53 0.93
CA ILE A 28 -11.06 -8.69 1.43
C ILE A 28 -11.26 -7.48 0.50
N ALA A 29 -12.49 -7.31 0.02
CA ALA A 29 -12.88 -6.30 -0.95
C ALA A 29 -13.54 -5.06 -0.32
N GLU A 30 -13.04 -4.60 0.83
CA GLU A 30 -13.61 -3.46 1.57
C GLU A 30 -12.67 -2.26 1.52
N PRO A 31 -12.88 -1.29 0.59
CA PRO A 31 -11.94 -0.19 0.36
C PRO A 31 -11.73 0.70 1.58
N SER A 32 -12.73 0.76 2.47
CA SER A 32 -12.72 1.60 3.68
C SER A 32 -11.66 1.18 4.69
N ILE A 33 -11.31 -0.11 4.72
CA ILE A 33 -10.31 -0.66 5.65
C ILE A 33 -8.94 -0.89 4.98
N LEU A 34 -8.87 -0.85 3.65
CA LEU A 34 -7.65 -1.12 2.92
C LEU A 34 -6.68 0.06 3.02
N ILE A 35 -5.44 -0.26 3.34
CA ILE A 35 -4.33 0.68 3.43
C ILE A 35 -3.43 0.47 2.21
N ALA A 36 -3.04 1.58 1.58
CA ALA A 36 -2.03 1.56 0.52
C ALA A 36 -0.63 1.57 1.14
N SER A 37 -0.10 0.38 1.39
CA SER A 37 1.23 0.19 1.96
C SER A 37 2.29 0.26 0.85
N HIS A 38 3.41 0.96 1.09
CA HIS A 38 4.50 1.03 0.12
C HIS A 38 5.48 -0.11 0.36
N ILE A 39 5.90 -0.82 -0.70
CA ILE A 39 6.89 -1.89 -0.60
C ILE A 39 8.26 -1.29 -0.26
N VAL A 40 8.69 -0.31 -1.05
CA VAL A 40 9.89 0.48 -0.80
C VAL A 40 9.48 1.66 0.08
N ALA A 41 10.09 1.75 1.26
CA ALA A 41 9.80 2.83 2.20
C ALA A 41 10.03 4.20 1.53
N TRP A 42 9.09 5.12 1.74
CA TRP A 42 9.11 6.45 1.12
C TRP A 42 10.44 7.22 1.30
N SER A 43 11.15 6.98 2.40
CA SER A 43 12.43 7.64 2.70
C SER A 43 13.57 7.21 1.77
N ILE A 44 13.51 5.99 1.24
CA ILE A 44 14.53 5.43 0.33
C ILE A 44 14.05 5.34 -1.13
N ALA A 45 12.74 5.47 -1.35
CA ALA A 45 12.13 5.43 -2.68
C ALA A 45 12.56 6.64 -3.53
N THR A 46 12.89 6.36 -4.79
CA THR A 46 13.10 7.39 -5.81
C THR A 46 11.81 8.17 -6.11
N PRO A 47 11.89 9.37 -6.72
CA PRO A 47 10.69 10.15 -7.08
C PRO A 47 9.72 9.37 -7.97
N GLU A 48 10.24 8.51 -8.85
CA GLU A 48 9.46 7.65 -9.74
C GLU A 48 8.76 6.54 -8.95
N GLU A 49 9.47 5.85 -8.04
CA GLU A 49 8.90 4.80 -7.18
C GLU A 49 7.84 5.30 -6.20
N LYS A 50 7.89 6.59 -5.82
CA LYS A 50 6.89 7.21 -4.93
C LYS A 50 5.51 7.35 -5.58
N VAL A 51 5.45 7.41 -6.90
CA VAL A 51 4.20 7.53 -7.66
C VAL A 51 3.87 6.26 -8.44
N ASP A 52 4.76 5.28 -8.42
CA ASP A 52 4.63 4.04 -9.17
C ASP A 52 3.66 3.06 -8.49
N PRO A 53 2.52 2.70 -9.12
CA PRO A 53 1.51 1.83 -8.52
C PRO A 53 1.95 0.37 -8.33
N HIS A 54 3.11 -0.05 -8.85
CA HIS A 54 3.74 -1.34 -8.55
C HIS A 54 4.45 -1.32 -7.20
N ASN A 55 4.86 -0.16 -6.69
CA ASN A 55 5.49 -0.02 -5.39
C ASN A 55 4.47 -0.04 -4.22
N GLY A 56 3.26 -0.55 -4.47
CA GLY A 56 2.14 -0.48 -3.56
C GLY A 56 1.40 -1.81 -3.39
N LEU A 57 1.08 -2.14 -2.14
CA LEU A 57 0.27 -3.28 -1.76
C LEU A 57 -0.97 -2.82 -0.97
N PRO A 58 -2.19 -3.17 -1.41
CA PRO A 58 -3.39 -3.00 -0.60
C PRO A 58 -3.41 -4.07 0.50
N LEU A 59 -3.23 -3.62 1.74
CA LEU A 59 -3.22 -4.48 2.91
C LEU A 59 -4.32 -4.06 3.89
N ILE A 60 -4.84 -5.02 4.64
CA ILE A 60 -5.66 -4.71 5.81
C ILE A 60 -4.79 -4.08 6.91
N PRO A 61 -5.36 -3.32 7.86
CA PRO A 61 -4.58 -2.56 8.84
C PRO A 61 -3.63 -3.42 9.67
N ASN A 62 -4.03 -4.65 9.99
CA ASN A 62 -3.20 -5.59 10.74
C ASN A 62 -1.97 -6.01 9.94
N LEU A 63 -2.14 -6.31 8.65
CA LEU A 63 -1.03 -6.75 7.79
C LEU A 63 -0.11 -5.59 7.43
N ASP A 64 -0.68 -4.41 7.15
CA ASP A 64 0.10 -3.19 6.93
C ASP A 64 1.03 -2.93 8.13
N LYS A 65 0.52 -3.04 9.36
CA LYS A 65 1.33 -2.77 10.54
C LYS A 65 2.44 -3.80 10.77
N LEU A 66 2.18 -5.06 10.46
CA LEU A 66 3.19 -6.11 10.53
C LEU A 66 4.25 -5.93 9.44
N PHE A 67 3.84 -5.51 8.24
CA PHE A 67 4.72 -5.29 7.10
C PHE A 67 5.62 -4.06 7.30
N ASP A 68 5.04 -2.94 7.73
CA ASP A 68 5.76 -1.68 8.05
C ASP A 68 6.80 -1.88 9.16
N ARG A 69 6.55 -2.81 10.09
CA ARG A 69 7.50 -3.19 11.15
C ARG A 69 8.53 -4.24 10.74
N GLY A 70 8.49 -4.73 9.49
CA GLY A 70 9.36 -5.80 9.02
C GLY A 70 9.12 -7.16 9.69
N MET A 71 7.97 -7.35 10.35
CA MET A 71 7.60 -8.61 11.00
C MET A 71 7.13 -9.66 9.99
N ILE A 72 6.57 -9.21 8.87
CA ILE A 72 6.20 -10.05 7.74
C ILE A 72 6.83 -9.49 6.46
N SER A 73 7.25 -10.39 5.58
CA SER A 73 7.63 -10.08 4.21
C SER A 73 7.01 -11.14 3.30
N PHE A 74 6.76 -10.77 2.06
CA PHE A 74 6.17 -11.67 1.07
C PHE A 74 7.29 -12.18 0.18
N CYS A 75 7.59 -13.47 0.30
CA CYS A 75 8.39 -14.19 -0.69
C CYS A 75 7.44 -14.81 -1.72
N ARG A 76 7.94 -14.94 -2.95
CA ARG A 76 7.21 -15.57 -4.06
C ARG A 76 7.32 -17.08 -3.97
#